data_AF-A0A957PR10-F1
#
_entry.id   AF-A0A957PR10-F1
#
_cell.length_a   1.000
_cell.length_b   1.000
_cell.length_c   1.000
_cell.angle_alpha   90.00
_cell.angle_beta   90.00
_cell.angle_gamma   90.00
#
_symmetry.space_group_name_H-M   'P 1'
#
loop_
_entity.id
_entity.type
_entity.pdbx_description
1 polymer ?
#
loop_
_entity_poly.entity_id
_entity_poly.type
_entity_poly.pdbx_seq_one_letter_code
_entity_poly.pdbx_strand_id
1 'polypeptide(L)'
;MLQLLYDPISLAEHRVDVWRIQLQLPKARAQWKAAGITSYSFSIRSDERSICKPSARVTVEGGEVVMVELMDFTVENPVPRSLPPDRWFDPDWGDEAFLCDYRHFNMDRIFTMLEGMLTRTPNAVLKVEFDPQYGFITHYADGFFFGRGLLTPKVGDCCSGFWVEDFQAQP
;
A
#
# COMPACT_ATOMS: atom_id res chain seq x y z
N MET A 1 17.20 -10.39 28.18
CA MET A 1 18.27 -9.54 27.63
C MET A 1 18.16 -9.58 26.12
N LEU A 2 17.64 -8.53 25.49
CA LEU A 2 17.46 -8.47 24.03
C LEU A 2 18.80 -7.98 23.43
N GLN A 3 19.61 -8.89 22.89
CA GLN A 3 20.81 -8.50 22.16
C GLN A 3 20.40 -8.08 20.75
N LEU A 4 20.38 -6.76 20.49
CA LEU A 4 20.22 -6.21 19.15
C LEU A 4 21.55 -6.38 18.40
N LEU A 5 21.65 -7.45 17.60
CA LEU A 5 22.79 -7.66 16.71
C LEU A 5 22.61 -6.75 15.49
N TYR A 6 23.23 -5.57 15.53
CA TYR A 6 23.26 -4.64 14.40
C TYR A 6 23.97 -5.29 13.19
N ASP A 7 23.27 -5.37 12.05
CA ASP A 7 23.86 -5.80 10.78
C ASP A 7 24.02 -4.60 9.82
N PRO A 8 25.24 -4.06 9.66
CA PRO A 8 25.49 -2.92 8.77
C PRO A 8 25.22 -3.23 7.30
N ILE A 9 25.33 -4.49 6.86
CA ILE A 9 25.11 -4.87 5.45
C ILE A 9 23.61 -4.79 5.14
N SER A 10 22.77 -5.44 5.97
CA SER A 10 21.31 -5.37 5.82
C SER A 10 20.80 -3.92 5.84
N LEU A 11 21.36 -3.06 6.70
CA LEU A 11 21.00 -1.63 6.71
C LEU A 11 21.40 -0.90 5.43
N ALA A 12 22.59 -1.18 4.90
CA ALA A 12 23.06 -0.58 3.65
C ALA A 12 22.18 -1.01 2.47
N GLU A 13 21.85 -2.30 2.38
CA GLU A 13 20.92 -2.82 1.37
C GLU A 13 19.55 -2.15 1.47
N HIS A 14 18.99 -2.05 2.68
CA HIS A 14 17.70 -1.40 2.89
C HIS A 14 17.69 0.06 2.43
N ARG A 15 18.77 0.80 2.74
CA ARG A 15 18.92 2.19 2.27
C ARG A 15 18.97 2.28 0.76
N VAL A 16 19.64 1.33 0.09
CA VAL A 16 19.67 1.27 -1.38
C VAL A 16 18.28 0.98 -1.95
N ASP A 17 17.52 0.07 -1.32
CA ASP A 17 16.15 -0.26 -1.73
C ASP A 17 15.22 0.95 -1.55
N VAL A 18 15.25 1.62 -0.40
CA VAL A 18 14.47 2.86 -0.14
C VAL A 18 14.85 3.96 -1.12
N TRP A 19 16.15 4.17 -1.38
CA TRP A 19 16.60 5.17 -2.34
C TRP A 19 16.12 4.87 -3.77
N ARG A 20 16.11 3.60 -4.16
CA ARG A 20 15.54 3.16 -5.45
C ARG A 20 14.05 3.51 -5.54
N ILE A 21 13.28 3.28 -4.48
CA ILE A 21 11.85 3.64 -4.42
C ILE A 21 11.69 5.16 -4.54
N GLN A 22 12.49 5.96 -3.81
CA GLN A 22 12.46 7.42 -3.89
C GLN A 22 12.74 7.94 -5.31
N LEU A 23 13.65 7.28 -6.05
CA LEU A 23 13.92 7.62 -7.44
C LEU A 23 12.81 7.20 -8.41
N GLN A 24 12.17 6.06 -8.16
CA GLN A 24 11.10 5.53 -9.02
C GLN A 24 9.79 6.29 -8.84
N LEU A 25 9.47 6.73 -7.62
CA LEU A 25 8.19 7.36 -7.27
C LEU A 25 7.83 8.57 -8.15
N PRO A 26 8.71 9.57 -8.40
CA PRO A 26 8.37 10.69 -9.28
C PRO A 26 8.06 10.24 -10.71
N LYS A 27 8.79 9.25 -11.23
CA LYS A 27 8.57 8.69 -12.57
C LYS A 27 7.23 7.96 -12.64
N ALA A 28 6.94 7.11 -11.65
CA ALA A 28 5.70 6.35 -11.55
C ALA A 28 4.48 7.28 -11.44
N ARG A 29 4.55 8.31 -10.59
CA ARG A 29 3.52 9.34 -10.47
C ARG A 29 3.32 10.13 -11.77
N ALA A 30 4.39 10.49 -12.45
CA ALA A 30 4.31 11.18 -13.74
C ALA A 30 3.66 10.29 -14.81
N GLN A 31 3.99 9.00 -14.83
CA GLN A 31 3.41 8.01 -15.74
C GLN A 31 1.91 7.83 -15.48
N TRP A 32 1.49 7.73 -14.21
CA TRP A 32 0.08 7.70 -13.82
C TRP A 32 -0.69 8.92 -14.29
N LYS A 33 -0.14 10.13 -14.05
CA LYS A 33 -0.74 11.37 -14.51
C LYS A 33 -0.84 11.46 -16.03
N ALA A 34 0.20 10.99 -16.73
CA ALA A 34 0.23 10.99 -18.20
C ALA A 34 -0.76 9.99 -18.80
N ALA A 35 -1.13 8.93 -18.08
CA ALA A 35 -2.14 7.97 -18.52
C ALA A 35 -3.55 8.59 -18.56
N GLY A 36 -3.79 9.69 -17.83
CA GLY A 36 -5.07 10.40 -17.85
C GLY A 36 -6.26 9.59 -17.31
N ILE A 37 -5.99 8.53 -16.55
CA ILE A 37 -7.03 7.64 -15.99
C ILE A 37 -7.69 8.34 -14.80
N THR A 38 -8.97 8.69 -14.94
CA THR A 38 -9.76 9.30 -13.87
C THR A 38 -10.83 8.38 -13.30
N SER A 39 -11.16 7.31 -14.02
CA SER A 39 -12.17 6.32 -13.65
C SER A 39 -11.60 4.91 -13.79
N TYR A 40 -11.61 4.15 -12.69
CA TYR A 40 -11.02 2.82 -12.64
C TYR A 40 -11.54 2.02 -11.44
N SER A 41 -11.40 0.71 -11.50
CA SER A 41 -11.66 -0.19 -10.39
C SER A 41 -10.49 -1.12 -10.12
N PHE A 42 -10.31 -1.54 -8.87
CA PHE A 42 -9.29 -2.50 -8.49
C PHE A 42 -9.70 -3.25 -7.22
N SER A 43 -9.13 -4.43 -7.03
CA SER A 43 -9.20 -5.20 -5.80
C SER A 43 -8.06 -4.75 -4.88
N ILE A 44 -8.38 -4.37 -3.64
CA ILE A 44 -7.41 -4.11 -2.57
C ILE A 44 -7.43 -5.29 -1.61
N ARG A 45 -6.24 -5.83 -1.33
CA ARG A 45 -6.02 -6.89 -0.34
C ARG A 45 -4.93 -6.47 0.61
N SER A 46 -5.17 -6.56 1.91
CA SER A 46 -4.16 -6.27 2.94
C SER A 46 -3.43 -7.51 3.44
N ASP A 47 -2.28 -7.28 4.08
CA ASP A 47 -1.65 -8.29 4.93
C ASP A 47 -2.55 -8.66 6.11
N GLU A 48 -2.63 -9.95 6.45
CA GLU A 48 -3.38 -10.46 7.60
C GLU A 48 -2.93 -9.90 8.95
N ARG A 49 -1.74 -9.30 9.01
CA ARG A 49 -1.17 -8.70 10.23
C ARG A 49 -1.51 -7.22 10.39
N SER A 50 -2.14 -6.59 9.40
CA SER A 50 -2.56 -5.20 9.53
C SER A 50 -3.72 -5.04 10.52
N ILE A 51 -3.71 -3.93 11.26
CA ILE A 51 -4.78 -3.56 12.21
C ILE A 51 -6.11 -3.42 11.44
N CYS A 52 -6.04 -2.82 10.26
CA CYS A 52 -7.16 -2.72 9.33
C CYS A 52 -6.87 -3.63 8.16
N LYS A 53 -7.81 -4.51 7.85
CA LYS A 53 -7.64 -5.54 6.84
C LYS A 53 -8.51 -5.26 5.61
N PRO A 54 -8.24 -4.19 4.84
CA PRO A 54 -9.04 -3.88 3.67
C PRO A 54 -8.98 -5.04 2.68
N SER A 55 -10.15 -5.61 2.45
CA SER A 55 -10.39 -6.69 1.50
C SER A 55 -11.64 -6.33 0.71
N ALA A 56 -11.44 -5.60 -0.39
CA ALA A 56 -12.54 -5.01 -1.13
C ALA A 56 -12.20 -4.80 -2.60
N ARG A 57 -13.23 -4.66 -3.42
CA ARG A 57 -13.14 -3.98 -4.71
C ARG A 57 -13.49 -2.52 -4.52
N VAL A 58 -12.63 -1.64 -4.99
CA VAL A 58 -12.79 -0.18 -4.93
C VAL A 58 -13.00 0.34 -6.33
N THR A 59 -14.01 1.19 -6.51
CA THR A 59 -14.22 1.94 -7.76
C THR A 59 -14.01 3.41 -7.50
N VAL A 60 -13.21 4.03 -8.36
CA VAL A 60 -12.85 5.43 -8.34
C VAL A 60 -13.39 6.08 -9.59
N GLU A 61 -14.06 7.22 -9.44
CA GLU A 61 -14.53 8.06 -10.54
C GLU A 61 -14.20 9.52 -10.25
N GLY A 62 -13.65 10.22 -11.25
CA GLY A 62 -13.23 11.62 -11.08
C GLY A 62 -12.17 11.83 -9.98
N GLY A 63 -11.37 10.80 -9.68
CA GLY A 63 -10.37 10.82 -8.61
C GLY A 63 -10.90 10.53 -7.20
N GLU A 64 -12.21 10.30 -7.04
CA GLU A 64 -12.84 10.02 -5.76
C GLU A 64 -13.36 8.58 -5.71
N VAL A 65 -13.30 7.95 -4.53
CA VAL A 65 -13.89 6.63 -4.33
C VAL A 65 -15.42 6.76 -4.33
N VAL A 66 -16.09 6.03 -5.21
CA VAL A 66 -17.56 6.07 -5.38
C VAL A 66 -18.25 4.76 -5.01
N MET A 67 -17.51 3.66 -4.97
CA MET A 67 -18.05 2.35 -4.58
C MET A 67 -16.99 1.50 -3.89
N VAL A 68 -17.42 0.82 -2.83
CA VAL A 68 -16.63 -0.17 -2.10
C VAL A 68 -17.47 -1.44 -1.99
N GLU A 69 -16.96 -2.56 -2.49
CA GLU A 69 -17.58 -3.87 -2.36
C GLU A 69 -16.66 -4.77 -1.55
N LEU A 70 -17.12 -5.25 -0.40
CA LEU A 70 -16.32 -6.18 0.40
C LEU A 70 -16.17 -7.52 -0.32
N MET A 71 -14.95 -8.03 -0.30
CA MET A 71 -14.55 -9.28 -0.96
C MET A 71 -13.97 -10.23 0.09
N ASP A 72 -14.40 -11.50 0.06
CA ASP A 72 -13.75 -12.56 0.84
C ASP A 72 -12.83 -13.37 -0.07
N PHE A 73 -11.54 -13.01 -0.09
CA PHE A 73 -10.54 -13.69 -0.93
C PHE A 73 -10.20 -15.12 -0.46
N THR A 74 -10.80 -15.62 0.63
CA THR A 74 -10.63 -17.01 1.07
C THR A 74 -11.62 -17.98 0.41
N VAL A 75 -12.68 -17.45 -0.20
CA VAL A 75 -13.74 -18.22 -0.85
C VAL A 75 -13.54 -18.23 -2.36
N GLU A 76 -13.71 -19.40 -2.99
CA GLU A 76 -13.73 -19.52 -4.45
C GLU A 76 -15.02 -18.87 -4.98
N ASN A 77 -14.90 -17.80 -5.79
CA ASN A 77 -16.00 -16.95 -6.28
C ASN A 77 -16.78 -16.21 -5.18
N PRO A 78 -16.15 -15.23 -4.49
CA PRO A 78 -16.84 -14.45 -3.48
C PRO A 78 -17.96 -13.61 -4.09
N VAL A 79 -19.09 -13.53 -3.40
CA VAL A 79 -20.18 -12.61 -3.76
C VAL A 79 -19.85 -11.24 -3.18
N PRO A 80 -19.60 -10.21 -4.02
CA PRO A 80 -19.28 -8.87 -3.53
C PRO A 80 -20.45 -8.31 -2.73
N ARG A 81 -20.16 -7.67 -1.59
CA ARG A 81 -21.17 -6.96 -0.81
C ARG A 81 -20.86 -5.47 -0.79
N SER A 82 -21.69 -4.68 -1.47
CA SER A 82 -21.59 -3.21 -1.42
C SER A 82 -21.66 -2.70 0.02
N LEU A 83 -20.72 -1.82 0.37
CA LEU A 83 -20.62 -1.17 1.66
C LEU A 83 -21.15 0.26 1.53
N PRO A 84 -22.08 0.70 2.40
CA PRO A 84 -22.59 2.07 2.33
C PRO A 84 -21.52 3.09 2.78
N PRO A 85 -21.53 4.34 2.28
CA PRO A 85 -20.47 5.33 2.52
C PRO A 85 -20.21 5.68 3.99
N ASP A 86 -21.22 5.59 4.85
CA ASP A 86 -21.12 5.79 6.30
C ASP A 86 -20.26 4.73 7.00
N ARG A 87 -19.96 3.62 6.31
CA ARG A 87 -19.12 2.52 6.82
C ARG A 87 -17.78 2.40 6.11
N TRP A 88 -17.42 3.36 5.26
CA TRP A 88 -16.15 3.33 4.53
C TRP A 88 -14.94 3.65 5.42
N PHE A 89 -15.13 4.15 6.63
CA PHE A 89 -14.05 4.45 7.54
C PHE A 89 -14.39 4.00 8.95
N ASP A 90 -13.37 3.66 9.72
CA ASP A 90 -13.50 3.42 11.15
C ASP A 90 -13.37 4.75 11.92
N PRO A 91 -14.42 5.21 12.62
CA PRO A 91 -14.38 6.48 13.35
C PRO A 91 -13.36 6.48 14.50
N ASP A 92 -12.96 5.31 15.01
CA ASP A 92 -11.99 5.21 16.10
C ASP A 92 -10.56 5.50 15.62
N TRP A 93 -10.30 5.32 14.32
CA TRP A 93 -8.99 5.56 13.68
C TRP A 93 -8.95 6.81 12.82
N GLY A 94 -10.11 7.31 12.36
CA GLY A 94 -10.21 8.51 11.53
C GLY A 94 -9.22 8.50 10.36
N ASP A 95 -8.51 9.61 10.18
CA ASP A 95 -7.48 9.77 9.14
C ASP A 95 -6.08 9.30 9.58
N GLU A 96 -5.92 8.84 10.83
CA GLU A 96 -4.60 8.48 11.39
C GLU A 96 -4.05 7.19 10.79
N ALA A 97 -4.93 6.26 10.40
CA ALA A 97 -4.56 4.98 9.85
C ALA A 97 -5.07 4.83 8.40
N PHE A 98 -4.18 5.07 7.43
CA PHE A 98 -4.52 5.09 6.01
C PHE A 98 -5.35 3.88 5.54
N LEU A 99 -4.97 2.67 5.97
CA LEU A 99 -5.62 1.42 5.56
C LEU A 99 -7.02 1.19 6.17
N CYS A 100 -7.42 2.00 7.15
CA CYS A 100 -8.71 1.92 7.84
C CYS A 100 -9.80 2.77 7.19
N ASP A 101 -9.46 3.54 6.17
CA ASP A 101 -10.40 4.42 5.47
C ASP A 101 -10.40 4.14 3.98
N TYR A 102 -11.50 3.56 3.49
CA TYR A 102 -11.63 3.22 2.09
C TYR A 102 -11.61 4.44 1.17
N ARG A 103 -11.94 5.65 1.67
CA ARG A 103 -11.86 6.90 0.90
C ARG A 103 -10.42 7.23 0.50
N HIS A 104 -9.44 6.63 1.16
CA HIS A 104 -8.02 6.78 0.84
C HIS A 104 -7.55 5.95 -0.35
N PHE A 105 -8.33 4.96 -0.80
CA PHE A 105 -7.97 4.09 -1.92
C PHE A 105 -8.24 4.72 -3.28
N ASN A 106 -7.68 5.92 -3.50
CA ASN A 106 -7.41 6.45 -4.83
C ASN A 106 -5.89 6.63 -5.01
N MET A 107 -5.41 6.58 -6.26
CA MET A 107 -3.98 6.47 -6.53
C MET A 107 -3.22 7.74 -6.12
N ASP A 108 -3.85 8.91 -6.22
CA ASP A 108 -3.24 10.16 -5.78
C ASP A 108 -3.00 10.15 -4.26
N ARG A 109 -4.00 9.75 -3.45
CA ARG A 109 -3.83 9.62 -2.00
C ARG A 109 -2.83 8.53 -1.63
N ILE A 110 -2.81 7.39 -2.35
CA ILE A 110 -1.82 6.33 -2.14
C ILE A 110 -0.40 6.84 -2.42
N PHE A 111 -0.20 7.61 -3.50
CA PHE A 111 1.09 8.24 -3.78
C PHE A 111 1.48 9.25 -2.70
N THR A 112 0.54 10.06 -2.20
CA THR A 112 0.80 11.02 -1.12
C THR A 112 1.17 10.32 0.18
N MET A 113 0.51 9.21 0.51
CA MET A 113 0.86 8.37 1.65
C MET A 113 2.31 7.88 1.54
N LEU A 114 2.67 7.27 0.40
CA LEU A 114 4.03 6.75 0.20
C LEU A 114 5.09 7.86 0.28
N GLU A 115 4.85 9.02 -0.34
CA GLU A 115 5.76 10.16 -0.26
C GLU A 115 5.95 10.67 1.18
N GLY A 116 4.86 10.75 1.94
CA GLY A 116 4.89 11.09 3.36
C GLY A 116 5.69 10.09 4.20
N MET A 117 5.54 8.79 3.94
CA MET A 117 6.30 7.72 4.59
C MET A 117 7.78 7.78 4.26
N LEU A 118 8.13 7.95 2.98
CA LEU A 118 9.52 8.07 2.53
C LEU A 118 10.23 9.31 3.09
N THR A 119 9.47 10.35 3.44
CA THR A 119 10.02 11.60 4.00
C THR A 119 10.16 11.51 5.51
N ARG A 120 9.12 11.03 6.23
CA ARG A 120 9.09 11.03 7.70
C ARG A 120 9.75 9.81 8.31
N THR A 121 9.53 8.65 7.72
CA THR A 121 9.92 7.34 8.25
C THR A 121 10.44 6.41 7.14
N PRO A 122 11.46 6.83 6.36
CA PRO A 122 11.93 6.06 5.20
C PRO A 122 12.30 4.62 5.52
N ASN A 123 12.88 4.37 6.70
CA ASN A 123 13.26 3.02 7.12
C ASN A 123 12.07 2.09 7.38
N ALA A 124 10.85 2.63 7.54
CA ALA A 124 9.64 1.83 7.73
C ALA A 124 9.10 1.27 6.41
N VAL A 125 9.43 1.88 5.26
CA VAL A 125 9.02 1.38 3.94
C VAL A 125 9.85 0.15 3.61
N LEU A 126 9.22 -1.02 3.57
CA LEU A 126 9.89 -2.30 3.35
C LEU A 126 9.87 -2.70 1.87
N LYS A 127 8.76 -2.43 1.18
CA LYS A 127 8.60 -2.80 -0.23
C LYS A 127 7.61 -1.90 -0.93
N VAL A 128 7.92 -1.52 -2.16
CA VAL A 128 7.00 -0.88 -3.10
C VAL A 128 7.23 -1.45 -4.48
N GLU A 129 6.16 -1.79 -5.17
CA GLU A 129 6.18 -2.13 -6.60
C GLU A 129 5.24 -1.19 -7.36
N PHE A 130 5.65 -0.82 -8.56
CA PHE A 130 4.90 0.06 -9.46
C PHE A 130 4.52 -0.72 -10.72
N ASP A 131 3.30 -0.51 -11.20
CA ASP A 131 2.84 -1.05 -12.46
C ASP A 131 3.69 -0.50 -13.62
N PRO A 132 4.23 -1.35 -14.51
CA PRO A 132 5.09 -0.90 -15.60
C PRO A 132 4.35 -0.14 -16.71
N GLN A 133 3.02 -0.31 -16.84
CA GLN A 133 2.23 0.25 -17.93
C GLN A 133 1.68 1.64 -17.60
N TYR A 134 1.07 1.79 -16.44
CA TYR A 134 0.38 2.99 -15.97
C TYR A 134 1.07 3.63 -14.76
N GLY A 135 2.02 2.96 -14.10
CA GLY A 135 2.81 3.57 -13.03
C GLY A 135 2.13 3.63 -11.66
N PHE A 136 0.92 3.07 -11.48
CA PHE A 136 0.28 3.03 -10.16
C PHE A 136 1.00 2.07 -9.21
N ILE A 137 0.76 2.17 -7.90
CA ILE A 137 1.37 1.29 -6.90
C ILE A 137 0.61 -0.05 -6.87
N THR A 138 1.30 -1.14 -7.24
CA THR A 138 0.73 -2.50 -7.23
C THR A 138 0.88 -3.19 -5.89
N HIS A 139 1.91 -2.82 -5.13
CA HIS A 139 2.20 -3.40 -3.84
C HIS A 139 2.90 -2.36 -2.96
N TYR A 140 2.44 -2.26 -1.72
CA TYR A 140 3.06 -1.47 -0.67
C TYR A 140 3.18 -2.32 0.60
N ALA A 141 4.33 -2.27 1.26
CA ALA A 141 4.51 -2.87 2.57
C ALA A 141 5.39 -1.99 3.46
N ASP A 142 4.99 -1.87 4.73
CA ASP A 142 5.73 -1.20 5.78
C ASP A 142 5.83 -2.03 7.06
N GLY A 143 6.68 -1.57 7.96
CA GLY A 143 6.83 -2.16 9.28
C GLY A 143 8.09 -1.69 9.98
N PHE A 144 8.48 -2.44 11.01
CA PHE A 144 9.72 -2.15 11.71
C PHE A 144 10.90 -2.88 11.06
N PHE A 145 11.87 -2.10 10.59
CA PHE A 145 13.13 -2.64 10.10
C PHE A 145 14.09 -2.87 11.27
N PHE A 146 14.30 -4.13 11.65
CA PHE A 146 15.34 -4.55 12.59
C PHE A 146 16.28 -5.56 11.93
N GLY A 147 17.55 -5.21 11.74
CA GLY A 147 18.58 -6.18 11.39
C GLY A 147 18.84 -7.10 12.58
N ARG A 148 18.70 -8.42 12.42
CA ARG A 148 19.00 -9.42 13.47
C ARG A 148 20.38 -10.07 13.26
N GLY A 149 21.39 -9.29 12.87
CA GLY A 149 22.77 -9.75 12.77
C GLY A 149 23.12 -10.58 11.53
N LEU A 150 24.43 -10.82 11.36
CA LEU A 150 25.09 -11.36 10.15
C LEU A 150 24.58 -12.73 9.63
N LEU A 151 23.91 -13.53 10.45
CA LEU A 151 23.49 -14.89 10.11
C LEU A 151 21.96 -15.06 10.00
N THR A 152 21.21 -14.00 10.24
CA THR A 152 19.75 -13.98 10.15
C THR A 152 19.34 -12.84 9.23
N PRO A 153 19.33 -13.07 7.91
CA PRO A 153 19.06 -12.04 6.92
C PRO A 153 17.66 -11.47 7.09
N LYS A 154 17.52 -10.17 6.79
CA LYS A 154 16.28 -9.37 6.66
C LYS A 154 15.04 -10.03 7.30
N VAL A 155 14.82 -9.78 8.59
CA VAL A 155 13.47 -9.95 9.16
C VAL A 155 12.88 -8.56 9.33
N GLY A 156 12.22 -8.08 8.28
CA GLY A 156 11.17 -7.09 8.50
C GLY A 156 10.07 -7.80 9.27
N ASP A 157 9.92 -7.51 10.56
CA ASP A 157 8.71 -7.93 11.28
C ASP A 157 7.58 -7.08 10.67
N CYS A 158 6.85 -7.66 9.69
CA CYS A 158 5.85 -6.94 8.90
C CYS A 158 4.72 -6.45 9.79
N CYS A 159 4.20 -5.25 9.52
CA CYS A 159 3.11 -4.68 10.32
C CYS A 159 1.94 -4.22 9.45
N SER A 160 2.16 -3.76 8.23
CA SER A 160 1.06 -3.39 7.33
C SER A 160 1.50 -3.37 5.87
N GLY A 161 0.54 -3.58 4.98
CA GLY A 161 0.78 -3.62 3.55
C GLY A 161 -0.48 -3.97 2.80
N PHE A 162 -0.45 -3.71 1.50
CA PHE A 162 -1.53 -4.05 0.59
C PHE A 162 -1.05 -4.36 -0.81
N TRP A 163 -1.90 -5.08 -1.54
CA TRP A 163 -1.78 -5.39 -2.95
C TRP A 163 -2.97 -4.81 -3.70
N VAL A 164 -2.67 -4.24 -4.86
CA VAL A 164 -3.66 -3.79 -5.86
C VAL A 164 -3.69 -4.84 -6.96
N GLU A 165 -4.85 -5.47 -7.12
CA GLU A 165 -5.12 -6.56 -8.04
C GLU A 165 -6.30 -6.19 -8.96
N ASP A 166 -6.50 -6.94 -10.04
CA ASP A 166 -7.63 -6.79 -10.96
C ASP A 166 -7.89 -5.35 -11.45
N PHE A 167 -6.82 -4.58 -11.66
CA PHE A 167 -6.94 -3.18 -12.09
C PHE A 167 -7.61 -3.09 -13.47
N GLN A 168 -8.66 -2.28 -13.55
CA GLN A 168 -9.40 -2.01 -14.78
C GLN A 168 -9.63 -0.52 -14.91
N ALA A 169 -9.00 0.10 -15.91
CA ALA A 169 -9.31 1.48 -16.30
C ALA A 169 -10.60 1.48 -17.12
N GLN A 170 -11.49 2.42 -16.82
CA GLN A 170 -12.66 2.67 -17.66
C GLN A 170 -12.29 3.68 -18.76
N PRO A 171 -12.84 3.52 -19.98
CA PRO A 171 -12.59 4.43 -21.10
C PRO A 171 -13.18 5.82 -20.91
#